data_AF-A0A453CX59-F1
#
_entry.id   AF-A0A453CX59-F1
#
_cell.length_a   1.000
_cell.length_b   1.000
_cell.length_c   1.000
_cell.angle_alpha   90.00
_cell.angle_beta   90.00
_cell.angle_gamma   90.00
#
_symmetry.space_group_name_H-M   'P 1'
#
loop_
_entity.id
_entity.type
_entity.pdbx_description
1 polymer ?
#
loop_
_entity_poly.entity_id
_entity_poly.type
_entity_poly.pdbx_seq_one_letter_code
_entity_poly.pdbx_strand_id
1 'polypeptide(L)'
;NYVGVEPPEDVLENLKVVKITNFNWNRIEVQLVSFLLRKASSLHKLVLVTPSLVPLDVIGIQKEDLLLVGEAVANGKIILSKLDDAATKPFHSDVFAEV
;
A
#
# COMPACT_ATOMS: atom_id res chain seq x y z
N ASN A 1 17.96 -24.30 -26.77
CA ASN A 1 17.42 -24.53 -25.42
C ASN A 1 17.49 -23.24 -24.62
N TYR A 2 16.46 -22.40 -24.72
CA TYR A 2 16.33 -21.23 -23.85
C TYR A 2 15.92 -21.75 -22.47
N VAL A 3 16.89 -21.84 -21.57
CA VAL A 3 16.59 -22.03 -20.15
C VAL A 3 16.04 -20.69 -19.67
N GLY A 4 14.72 -20.59 -19.57
CA GLY A 4 14.09 -19.45 -18.91
C GLY A 4 14.59 -19.45 -17.48
N VAL A 5 15.53 -18.55 -17.17
CA VAL A 5 15.98 -18.32 -15.81
C VAL A 5 14.75 -17.91 -15.04
N GLU A 6 14.28 -18.79 -14.15
CA GLU A 6 13.18 -18.48 -13.27
C GLU A 6 13.59 -17.22 -12.48
N PRO A 7 12.80 -16.14 -12.53
CA PRO A 7 13.19 -14.91 -11.87
C PRO A 7 13.41 -15.18 -10.37
N PRO A 8 14.41 -14.53 -9.74
CA PRO A 8 14.72 -14.75 -8.33
C PRO A 8 13.46 -14.69 -7.48
N GLU A 9 13.36 -15.61 -6.52
CA GLU A 9 12.19 -15.75 -5.66
C GLU A 9 11.92 -14.45 -4.89
N ASP A 10 13.00 -13.80 -4.45
CA ASP A 10 13.04 -12.46 -3.87
C ASP A 10 13.82 -11.50 -4.78
N VAL A 11 13.10 -10.60 -5.45
CA VAL A 11 13.70 -9.55 -6.29
C VAL A 11 13.97 -8.26 -5.52
N LEU A 12 13.60 -8.21 -4.23
CA LEU A 12 13.62 -7.03 -3.37
C LEU A 12 14.25 -7.36 -2.01
N GLU A 13 15.32 -8.17 -2.01
CA GLU A 13 16.00 -8.66 -0.80
C GLU A 13 16.47 -7.54 0.16
N ASN A 14 16.74 -6.35 -0.35
CA ASN A 14 17.19 -5.21 0.44
C ASN A 14 16.04 -4.31 0.92
N LEU A 15 14.81 -4.56 0.46
CA LEU A 15 13.64 -3.74 0.79
C LEU A 15 13.06 -4.14 2.15
N LYS A 16 13.43 -3.39 3.19
CA LYS A 16 13.03 -3.70 4.57
C LYS A 16 11.78 -2.97 5.04
N VAL A 17 11.56 -1.75 4.55
CA VAL A 17 10.47 -0.88 5.00
C VAL A 17 9.87 -0.16 3.81
N VAL A 18 8.56 -0.13 3.73
CA VAL A 18 7.81 0.63 2.72
C VAL A 18 6.73 1.45 3.41
N LYS A 19 6.55 2.70 2.96
CA LYS A 19 5.41 3.54 3.31
C LYS A 19 4.73 4.01 2.04
N ILE A 20 3.45 3.68 1.88
CA ILE A 20 2.60 4.13 0.77
C ILE A 20 1.63 5.14 1.34
N THR A 21 1.65 6.37 0.82
CA THR A 21 0.72 7.43 1.20
C THR A 21 -0.40 7.55 0.17
N ASN A 22 -1.57 8.02 0.61
CA ASN A 22 -2.74 8.19 -0.24
C ASN A 22 -3.21 6.86 -0.87
N PHE A 23 -3.16 5.77 -0.10
CA PHE A 23 -3.61 4.45 -0.54
C PHE A 23 -5.14 4.42 -0.60
N ASN A 24 -5.70 4.26 -1.80
CA ASN A 24 -7.13 4.39 -2.11
C ASN A 24 -7.81 3.06 -2.42
N TRP A 25 -7.18 1.93 -2.08
CA TRP A 25 -7.73 0.58 -2.31
C TRP A 25 -8.04 0.28 -3.79
N ASN A 26 -7.48 1.03 -4.73
CA ASN A 26 -7.71 0.75 -6.14
C ASN A 26 -6.94 -0.52 -6.57
N ARG A 27 -7.36 -1.10 -7.71
CA ARG A 27 -6.79 -2.36 -8.21
C ARG A 27 -5.27 -2.34 -8.33
N ILE A 28 -4.71 -1.25 -8.86
CA ILE A 28 -3.26 -1.14 -9.12
C ILE A 28 -2.50 -1.09 -7.80
N GLU A 29 -2.99 -0.31 -6.84
CA GLU A 29 -2.38 -0.18 -5.52
C GLU A 29 -2.45 -1.49 -4.72
N VAL A 30 -3.59 -2.19 -4.76
CA VAL A 30 -3.71 -3.49 -4.11
C VAL A 30 -2.76 -4.51 -4.75
N GLN A 31 -2.67 -4.54 -6.08
CA GLN A 31 -1.72 -5.40 -6.78
C GLN A 31 -0.26 -5.09 -6.43
N LEU A 32 0.09 -3.80 -6.27
CA LEU A 32 1.42 -3.39 -5.81
C LEU A 32 1.71 -3.91 -4.40
N VAL A 33 0.77 -3.76 -3.46
CA VAL A 33 0.92 -4.28 -2.10
C VAL A 33 1.08 -5.80 -2.12
N SER A 34 0.24 -6.52 -2.86
CA SER A 34 0.34 -7.97 -2.99
C SER A 34 1.66 -8.41 -3.63
N PHE A 35 2.16 -7.66 -4.63
CA PHE A 35 3.48 -7.88 -5.20
C PHE A 35 4.58 -7.74 -4.15
N LEU A 36 4.57 -6.65 -3.36
CA LEU A 36 5.56 -6.44 -2.29
C LEU A 36 5.53 -7.57 -1.26
N LEU A 37 4.33 -7.99 -0.84
CA LEU A 37 4.18 -9.10 0.12
C LEU A 37 4.70 -10.43 -0.43
N ARG A 38 4.61 -10.67 -1.74
CA ARG A 38 5.08 -11.90 -2.38
C ARG A 38 6.56 -11.88 -2.74
N LYS A 39 7.12 -10.69 -3.03
CA LYS A 39 8.42 -10.55 -3.69
C LYS A 39 9.49 -9.81 -2.89
N ALA A 40 9.15 -9.31 -1.70
CA ALA A 40 10.10 -8.73 -0.76
C ALA A 40 10.10 -9.55 0.53
N SER A 41 10.84 -10.68 0.55
CA SER A 41 10.83 -11.59 1.71
C SER A 41 11.41 -10.92 2.96
N SER A 42 12.32 -9.97 2.75
CA SER A 42 12.94 -9.14 3.79
C SER A 42 12.09 -7.93 4.21
N LEU A 43 10.83 -7.80 3.76
CA LEU A 43 9.97 -6.69 4.16
C LEU A 43 9.48 -6.89 5.61
N HIS A 44 10.00 -6.06 6.52
CA HIS A 44 9.67 -6.10 7.94
C HIS A 44 8.48 -5.20 8.29
N LYS A 45 8.28 -4.11 7.54
CA LYS A 45 7.26 -3.11 7.83
C LYS A 45 6.68 -2.50 6.56
N LEU A 46 5.37 -2.60 6.39
CA LEU A 46 4.62 -1.91 5.35
C LEU A 46 3.58 -0.99 6.01
N VAL A 47 3.67 0.32 5.74
CA VAL A 47 2.71 1.30 6.26
C VAL A 47 1.86 1.81 5.11
N LEU A 48 0.55 1.65 5.20
CA LEU A 48 -0.41 2.21 4.25
C LEU A 48 -1.14 3.36 4.91
N VAL A 49 -0.94 4.58 4.40
CA VAL A 49 -1.69 5.76 4.84
C VAL A 49 -2.86 5.95 3.88
N THR A 50 -4.08 5.80 4.39
CA THR A 50 -5.30 5.74 3.58
C THR A 50 -6.38 6.68 4.11
N PRO A 51 -7.17 7.34 3.24
CA PRO A 51 -8.36 8.08 3.68
C PRO A 51 -9.45 7.14 4.24
N SER A 52 -9.47 5.86 3.83
CA SER A 52 -10.46 4.86 4.28
C SER A 52 -9.78 3.60 4.80
N LEU A 53 -10.06 3.22 6.05
CA LEU A 53 -9.55 1.98 6.64
C LEU A 53 -10.22 0.72 6.08
N VAL A 54 -11.35 0.88 5.38
CA VAL A 54 -12.10 -0.22 4.77
C VAL A 54 -11.79 -0.23 3.27
N PRO A 55 -11.59 -1.42 2.66
CA PRO A 55 -11.54 -1.56 1.21
C PRO A 55 -12.77 -0.90 0.59
N LEU A 56 -12.53 0.04 -0.33
CA LEU A 56 -13.61 0.50 -1.20
C LEU A 56 -14.04 -0.69 -2.07
N ASP A 57 -15.33 -0.80 -2.36
CA ASP A 57 -15.90 -1.91 -3.12
C ASP A 57 -15.47 -1.77 -4.60
N VAL A 58 -14.21 -2.11 -4.88
CA VAL A 58 -13.55 -1.87 -6.16
C VAL A 58 -13.67 -3.11 -7.02
N ILE A 59 -14.40 -2.95 -8.13
CA ILE A 59 -14.59 -4.00 -9.13
C ILE A 59 -13.25 -4.36 -9.78
N GLY A 60 -12.96 -5.66 -9.89
CA GLY A 60 -11.81 -6.17 -10.64
C GLY A 60 -10.53 -6.40 -9.82
N ILE A 61 -10.60 -6.31 -8.48
CA ILE A 61 -9.53 -6.79 -7.61
C ILE A 61 -9.65 -8.31 -7.44
N GLN A 62 -8.53 -9.03 -7.57
CA GLN A 62 -8.49 -10.47 -7.32
C GLN A 62 -8.76 -10.73 -5.84
N LYS A 63 -9.63 -11.69 -5.54
CA LYS A 63 -10.02 -12.00 -4.15
C LYS A 63 -8.81 -12.46 -3.33
N GLU A 64 -7.89 -13.16 -3.98
CA GLU A 64 -6.64 -13.67 -3.41
C GLU A 64 -5.73 -12.52 -2.96
N ASP A 65 -5.68 -11.42 -3.72
CA ASP A 65 -4.91 -10.23 -3.36
C ASP A 65 -5.52 -9.52 -2.15
N LEU A 66 -6.85 -9.39 -2.09
CA LEU A 66 -7.54 -8.81 -0.92
C LEU A 66 -7.37 -9.65 0.34
N LEU A 67 -7.46 -10.98 0.21
CA LEU A 67 -7.24 -11.91 1.32
C LEU A 67 -5.80 -11.82 1.83
N LEU A 68 -4.81 -11.78 0.92
CA LEU A 68 -3.41 -11.62 1.28
C LEU A 68 -3.14 -10.31 2.02
N VAL A 69 -3.73 -9.20 1.55
CA VAL A 69 -3.63 -7.90 2.24
C VAL A 69 -4.30 -7.96 3.60
N GLY A 70 -5.51 -8.53 3.69
CA GLY A 70 -6.24 -8.67 4.96
C GLY A 70 -5.49 -9.50 6.00
N GLU A 71 -4.90 -10.62 5.58
CA GLU A 71 -4.05 -11.46 6.44
C GLU A 71 -2.79 -10.71 6.90
N ALA A 72 -2.13 -9.98 5.99
CA ALA A 72 -0.94 -9.21 6.34
C ALA A 72 -1.25 -8.06 7.32
N VAL A 73 -2.45 -7.46 7.24
CA VAL A 73 -2.95 -6.51 8.24
C VAL A 73 -3.21 -7.22 9.57
N ALA A 74 -3.91 -8.35 9.57
CA ALA A 74 -4.23 -9.11 10.78
C ALA A 74 -2.98 -9.59 11.53
N ASN A 75 -1.94 -9.97 10.80
CA ASN A 75 -0.66 -10.42 11.34
C ASN A 75 0.30 -9.26 11.69
N GLY A 76 -0.14 -8.00 11.54
CA GLY A 76 0.65 -6.82 11.88
C GLY A 76 1.82 -6.51 10.94
N LYS A 77 1.96 -7.23 9.82
CA LYS A 77 2.96 -6.91 8.76
C LYS A 77 2.62 -5.61 8.05
N ILE A 78 1.32 -5.32 7.90
CA ILE A 78 0.80 -4.05 7.40
C ILE A 78 0.24 -3.24 8.57
N ILE A 79 0.67 -1.98 8.65
CA ILE A 79 0.09 -0.98 9.53
C ILE A 79 -0.78 -0.05 8.68
N LEU A 80 -2.10 -0.11 8.89
CA LEU A 80 -3.04 0.85 8.32
C LEU A 80 -3.05 2.11 9.19
N SER A 81 -2.79 3.25 8.58
CA SER A 81 -2.85 4.55 9.21
C SER A 81 -3.89 5.39 8.48
N LYS A 82 -4.83 5.97 9.22
CA LYS A 82 -5.77 6.92 8.63
C LYS A 82 -5.01 8.17 8.22
N LEU A 83 -5.28 8.68 7.03
CA LEU A 83 -4.81 9.99 6.61
C LEU A 83 -5.33 11.03 7.60
N ASP A 84 -4.42 11.70 8.29
CA ASP A 84 -4.77 12.77 9.24
C ASP A 84 -4.80 14.10 8.49
N ASP A 85 -6.01 14.62 8.26
CA ASP A 85 -6.24 15.93 7.63
C ASP A 85 -5.59 17.08 8.42
N ALA A 86 -5.35 16.91 9.73
CA ALA A 86 -4.68 17.94 10.52
C ALA A 86 -3.19 18.07 10.17
N ALA A 87 -2.55 16.98 9.71
CA ALA A 87 -1.14 16.95 9.34
C ALA A 87 -0.87 17.43 7.90
N THR A 88 -1.91 17.52 7.07
CA THR A 88 -1.84 17.94 5.66
C THR A 88 -2.43 19.32 5.41
N LYS A 89 -2.70 20.11 6.46
CA LYS A 89 -3.10 21.51 6.28
C LYS A 89 -2.00 22.26 5.51
N PRO A 90 -2.34 22.92 4.39
CA PRO A 90 -1.36 23.73 3.68
C PRO A 90 -0.84 24.83 4.62
N PHE A 91 0.48 25.02 4.66
CA PHE A 91 1.10 26.07 5.46
C PHE A 91 0.71 27.49 5.01
N HIS A 92 0.12 27.60 3.82
CA HIS A 92 -0.38 28.84 3.25
C HIS A 92 -1.85 28.65 2.86
N SER A 93 -2.72 29.47 3.44
CA SER A 93 -4.12 29.60 3.02
C SER A 93 -4.31 31.03 2.53
N ASP A 94 -4.76 31.19 1.29
CA ASP A 94 -5.10 32.51 0.76
C ASP A 94 -6.34 33.04 1.49
N VAL A 95 -6.18 34.16 2.21
CA VAL A 95 -7.27 34.86 2.88
C VAL A 95 -7.82 35.90 1.90
N PHE A 96 -8.99 35.62 1.33
CA PHE A 96 -9.71 36.63 0.55
C PHE A 96 -10.50 37.52 1.52
N ALA A 97 -10.25 38.83 1.47
CA ALA A 97 -11.07 39.79 2.20
C ALA A 97 -12.45 39.88 1.54
N GLU A 98 -13.51 39.76 2.35
CA GLU A 98 -14.87 40.08 1.90
C GLU A 98 -14.98 41.59 1.64
N VAL A 99 -15.56 41.94 0.50
CA VAL A 99 -15.78 43.33 0.03
C VAL A 99 -17.09 43.87 0.58
#